data_AF-A0A479EKC4-F1
#
_entry.id   AF-A0A479EKC4-F1
#
_cell.length_a   1.000
_cell.length_b   1.000
_cell.length_c   1.000
_cell.angle_alpha   90.00
_cell.angle_beta   90.00
_cell.angle_gamma   90.00
#
_symmetry.space_group_name_H-M   'P 1'
#
loop_
_entity.id
_entity.type
_entity.pdbx_description
1 polymer ?
#
loop_
_entity_poly.entity_id
_entity_poly.type
_entity_poly.pdbx_seq_one_letter_code
_entity_poly.pdbx_strand_id
1 'polypeptide(L)'
;MMNTAIFNDKVSMTSVEIAELVGSQHGNVRISIERLAKRGVIQLPAMQKVENEQSFSQNKFTNAYIFEGEQGKRDSIIVVAQLCPEFTARLVDRWRELEEQVRKPMSEIEMVAAMALEAVRQQKRLDKMEEKVSHVAETVEQIKRGTIRDGYAGYRQLVAKTGMSDAKCRNLVNAYQIPTDTHEFMTPDGLLSRRAIVAVEPFMFAFHRMMSEAEPRGTRWYHPKMGLFQALGWQV
;
A
#
# COMPACT_ATOMS: atom_id res chain seq x y z
N MET A 1 -48.52 -39.86 19.27
CA MET A 1 -49.21 -38.56 19.19
C MET A 1 -48.24 -37.49 19.62
N MET A 2 -48.06 -36.48 18.77
CA MET A 2 -47.18 -35.32 19.00
C MET A 2 -47.86 -34.34 19.96
N ASN A 3 -47.13 -33.89 20.98
CA ASN A 3 -47.46 -32.64 21.66
C ASN A 3 -46.46 -31.58 21.20
N THR A 4 -46.93 -30.80 20.24
CA THR A 4 -46.36 -29.55 19.76
C THR A 4 -46.68 -28.45 20.79
N ALA A 5 -45.66 -27.91 21.45
CA ALA A 5 -45.78 -26.65 22.19
C ALA A 5 -44.45 -25.89 22.17
N ILE A 6 -44.36 -24.95 21.21
CA ILE A 6 -43.62 -23.68 21.27
C ILE A 6 -42.08 -23.77 21.28
N PHE A 7 -41.49 -23.67 20.09
CA PHE A 7 -40.14 -23.13 19.92
C PHE A 7 -40.12 -21.67 20.41
N ASN A 8 -39.61 -21.44 21.61
CA ASN A 8 -39.10 -20.13 22.01
C ASN A 8 -37.59 -20.14 21.72
N ASP A 9 -37.19 -19.78 20.50
CA ASP A 9 -35.79 -19.72 20.00
C ASP A 9 -34.91 -18.67 20.72
N LYS A 10 -35.34 -18.18 21.88
CA LYS A 10 -34.57 -17.27 22.71
C LYS A 10 -33.82 -18.07 23.77
N VAL A 11 -32.50 -18.14 23.61
CA VAL A 11 -31.61 -18.62 24.66
C VAL A 11 -31.87 -17.82 25.93
N SER A 12 -32.25 -18.52 26.99
CA SER A 12 -32.56 -17.93 28.29
C SER A 12 -31.88 -18.76 29.39
N MET A 13 -31.66 -18.12 30.54
CA MET A 13 -31.21 -18.81 31.74
C MET A 13 -32.04 -18.33 32.93
N THR A 14 -32.45 -19.24 33.79
CA THR A 14 -33.26 -18.93 34.96
C THR A 14 -32.39 -18.80 36.21
N SER A 15 -32.87 -18.04 37.21
CA SER A 15 -32.22 -17.97 38.52
C SER A 15 -32.09 -19.32 39.24
N VAL A 16 -32.90 -20.34 38.89
CA VAL A 16 -32.80 -21.70 39.43
C VAL A 16 -31.60 -22.41 38.84
N GLU A 17 -31.42 -22.33 37.52
CA GLU A 17 -30.23 -22.86 36.83
C GLU A 17 -28.95 -22.17 37.31
N ILE A 18 -28.98 -20.85 37.56
CA ILE A 18 -27.85 -20.14 38.16
C ILE A 18 -27.53 -20.69 39.55
N ALA A 19 -28.56 -20.96 40.38
CA ALA A 19 -28.38 -21.50 41.72
C ALA A 19 -27.71 -22.88 41.68
N GLU A 20 -28.12 -23.72 40.75
CA GLU A 20 -27.49 -25.01 40.50
C GLU A 20 -26.04 -24.87 40.03
N LEU A 21 -25.79 -23.98 39.05
CA LEU A 21 -24.46 -23.72 38.50
C LEU A 21 -23.45 -23.27 39.57
N VAL A 22 -23.88 -22.41 40.49
CA VAL A 22 -23.02 -21.87 41.56
C VAL A 22 -23.07 -22.72 42.84
N GLY A 23 -23.86 -23.79 42.89
CA GLY A 23 -24.05 -24.61 44.08
C GLY A 23 -24.64 -23.83 45.26
N SER A 24 -25.47 -22.83 45.01
CA SER A 24 -26.05 -21.95 46.03
C SER A 24 -27.56 -22.17 46.17
N GLN A 25 -28.12 -21.86 47.33
CA GLN A 25 -29.57 -21.91 47.52
C GLN A 25 -30.25 -20.82 46.67
N HIS A 26 -31.32 -21.19 45.95
CA HIS A 26 -32.07 -20.27 45.07
C HIS A 26 -32.50 -18.96 45.75
N GLY A 27 -32.86 -19.00 47.03
CA GLY A 27 -33.18 -17.79 47.81
C GLY A 27 -32.02 -16.79 47.88
N ASN A 28 -30.78 -17.27 48.04
CA ASN A 28 -29.59 -16.41 48.08
C ASN A 28 -29.31 -15.77 46.71
N VAL A 29 -29.57 -16.52 45.63
CA VAL A 29 -29.46 -16.00 44.26
C VAL A 29 -30.48 -14.88 44.02
N ARG A 30 -31.75 -15.09 44.41
CA ARG A 30 -32.80 -14.06 44.29
C ARG A 30 -32.46 -12.77 45.05
N ILE A 31 -32.04 -12.89 46.31
CA ILE A 31 -31.62 -11.74 47.12
C ILE A 31 -30.46 -11.00 46.44
N SER A 32 -29.51 -11.74 45.85
CA SER A 32 -28.37 -11.15 45.16
C SER A 32 -28.79 -10.40 43.89
N ILE A 33 -29.71 -10.96 43.11
CA ILE A 33 -30.29 -10.31 41.92
C ILE A 33 -30.98 -9.00 42.33
N GLU A 34 -31.83 -9.03 43.36
CA GLU A 34 -32.56 -7.84 43.84
C GLU A 34 -31.61 -6.75 44.35
N ARG A 35 -30.54 -7.12 45.07
CA ARG A 35 -29.51 -6.19 45.52
C ARG A 35 -28.73 -5.57 44.37
N LEU A 36 -28.33 -6.38 43.37
CA LEU A 36 -27.59 -5.90 42.20
C LEU A 36 -28.46 -4.95 41.35
N ALA A 37 -29.74 -5.27 41.17
CA ALA A 37 -30.70 -4.42 40.48
C ALA A 37 -30.92 -3.10 41.22
N LYS A 38 -31.07 -3.14 42.56
CA LYS A 38 -31.20 -1.93 43.39
C LYS A 38 -29.96 -1.03 43.32
N ARG A 39 -28.77 -1.61 43.15
CA ARG A 39 -27.52 -0.86 42.95
C ARG A 39 -27.34 -0.34 41.52
N GLY A 40 -28.23 -0.70 40.58
CA GLY A 40 -28.14 -0.33 39.17
C GLY A 40 -27.03 -1.07 38.42
N VAL A 41 -26.49 -2.17 38.95
CA VAL A 41 -25.42 -2.96 38.31
C VAL A 41 -25.99 -3.83 37.17
N ILE A 42 -27.20 -4.33 37.37
CA ILE A 42 -27.99 -5.13 36.41
C ILE A 42 -29.39 -4.53 36.28
N GLN A 43 -30.08 -4.84 35.19
CA GLN A 43 -31.51 -4.60 35.08
C GLN A 43 -32.27 -5.69 35.84
N LEU A 44 -33.34 -5.33 36.57
CA LEU A 44 -34.16 -6.34 37.25
C LEU A 44 -34.82 -7.25 36.20
N PRO A 45 -34.52 -8.57 36.17
CA PRO A 45 -35.07 -9.45 35.16
C PRO A 45 -36.55 -9.74 35.39
N ALA A 46 -37.25 -10.22 34.37
CA ALA A 46 -38.65 -10.61 34.50
C ALA A 46 -38.79 -11.82 35.42
N MET A 47 -39.76 -11.79 36.33
CA MET A 47 -40.07 -12.93 37.20
C MET A 47 -41.22 -13.74 36.60
N GLN A 48 -41.04 -15.06 36.52
CA GLN A 48 -42.08 -15.98 36.06
C GLN A 48 -42.12 -17.22 36.95
N LYS A 49 -43.26 -17.93 36.92
CA LYS A 49 -43.38 -19.25 37.55
C LYS A 49 -42.75 -20.29 36.64
N VAL A 50 -41.72 -20.96 37.14
CA VAL A 50 -41.01 -22.04 36.43
C VAL A 50 -41.21 -23.33 37.20
N GLU A 51 -41.34 -24.43 36.49
CA GLU A 51 -41.37 -25.76 37.11
C GLU A 51 -39.97 -26.08 37.64
N ASN A 52 -39.89 -26.37 38.93
CA ASN A 52 -38.70 -26.83 39.59
C ASN A 52 -38.68 -28.36 39.53
N GLU A 53 -37.94 -28.89 38.56
CA GLU A 53 -37.82 -30.33 38.31
C GLU A 53 -37.21 -31.10 39.48
N GLN A 54 -36.51 -30.42 40.40
CA GLN A 54 -35.91 -31.02 41.59
C GLN A 54 -36.91 -31.20 42.75
N SER A 55 -38.13 -30.62 42.65
CA SER A 55 -39.18 -30.76 43.66
C SER A 55 -40.06 -31.98 43.39
N PHE A 56 -40.03 -32.97 44.28
CA PHE A 56 -40.99 -34.09 44.31
C PHE A 56 -42.38 -33.73 44.89
N SER A 57 -42.61 -32.46 45.26
CA SER A 57 -43.88 -32.01 45.81
C SER A 57 -44.93 -31.74 44.71
N GLN A 58 -46.22 -31.83 45.05
CA GLN A 58 -47.32 -31.38 44.16
C GLN A 58 -47.23 -29.88 43.81
N ASN A 59 -46.50 -29.09 44.62
CA ASN A 59 -46.30 -27.66 44.42
C ASN A 59 -44.94 -27.38 43.77
N LYS A 60 -44.70 -28.03 42.63
CA LYS A 60 -43.42 -28.02 41.90
C LYS A 60 -43.13 -26.74 41.13
N PHE A 61 -43.92 -25.68 41.29
CA PHE A 61 -43.67 -24.38 40.65
C PHE A 61 -42.99 -23.41 41.62
N THR A 62 -41.93 -22.76 41.16
CA THR A 62 -41.19 -21.73 41.91
C THR A 62 -41.10 -20.44 41.08
N ASN A 63 -41.17 -19.29 41.75
CA ASN A 63 -40.94 -18.00 41.09
C ASN A 63 -39.45 -17.79 40.86
N ALA A 64 -39.04 -17.71 39.59
CA ALA A 64 -37.67 -17.51 39.16
C ALA A 64 -37.54 -16.28 38.27
N TYR A 65 -36.40 -15.60 38.34
CA TYR A 65 -36.01 -14.56 37.39
C TYR A 65 -35.50 -15.19 36.09
N ILE A 66 -35.90 -14.65 34.95
CA ILE A 66 -35.49 -15.09 33.62
C ILE A 66 -34.56 -14.07 32.99
N PHE A 67 -33.39 -14.52 32.56
CA PHE A 67 -32.40 -13.74 31.83
C PHE A 67 -32.49 -14.10 30.34
N GLU A 68 -32.83 -13.13 29.50
CA GLU A 68 -32.94 -13.31 28.04
C GLU A 68 -32.12 -12.27 27.26
N GLY A 69 -31.63 -12.66 26.09
CA GLY A 69 -30.87 -11.79 25.18
C GLY A 69 -29.50 -11.39 25.72
N GLU A 70 -28.83 -10.47 25.02
CA GLU A 70 -27.45 -10.04 25.36
C GLU A 70 -27.37 -9.37 26.75
N GLN A 71 -28.37 -8.56 27.12
CA GLN A 71 -28.44 -7.95 28.45
C GLN A 71 -28.65 -9.02 29.54
N GLY A 72 -29.56 -9.97 29.34
CA GLY A 72 -29.75 -11.07 30.26
C GLY A 72 -28.49 -11.90 30.45
N LYS A 73 -27.76 -12.20 29.36
CA LYS A 73 -26.49 -12.92 29.39
C LYS A 73 -25.41 -12.18 30.19
N ARG A 74 -25.26 -10.87 29.97
CA ARG A 74 -24.32 -10.04 30.75
C ARG A 74 -24.70 -10.06 32.23
N ASP A 75 -25.96 -9.79 32.53
CA ASP A 75 -26.44 -9.65 33.90
C ASP A 75 -26.37 -10.98 34.66
N SER A 76 -26.61 -12.11 33.99
CA SER A 76 -26.44 -13.43 34.59
C SER A 76 -24.98 -13.75 34.92
N ILE A 77 -24.02 -13.33 34.07
CA ILE A 77 -22.58 -13.49 34.36
C ILE A 77 -22.18 -12.65 35.57
N ILE A 78 -22.72 -11.43 35.70
CA ILE A 78 -22.47 -10.56 36.86
C ILE A 78 -23.00 -11.19 38.15
N VAL A 79 -24.20 -11.77 38.11
CA VAL A 79 -24.79 -12.49 39.25
C VAL A 79 -23.90 -13.66 39.66
N VAL A 80 -23.44 -14.47 38.71
CA VAL A 80 -22.51 -15.58 38.97
C VAL A 80 -21.19 -15.07 39.55
N ALA A 81 -20.61 -14.01 38.99
CA ALA A 81 -19.35 -13.43 39.47
C ALA A 81 -19.43 -12.93 40.93
N GLN A 82 -20.59 -12.38 41.33
CA GLN A 82 -20.85 -11.94 42.69
C GLN A 82 -21.02 -13.12 43.68
N LEU A 83 -21.59 -14.23 43.22
CA LEU A 83 -21.85 -15.42 44.03
C LEU A 83 -20.63 -16.36 44.12
N CYS A 84 -19.78 -16.35 43.10
CA CYS A 84 -18.55 -17.15 43.02
C CYS A 84 -17.32 -16.24 42.94
N PRO A 85 -16.92 -15.57 44.05
CA PRO A 85 -15.73 -14.73 44.07
C PRO A 85 -14.46 -15.52 43.72
N GLU A 86 -14.41 -16.82 44.02
CA GLU A 86 -13.32 -17.73 43.65
C GLU A 86 -13.16 -17.84 42.12
N PHE A 87 -14.25 -17.86 41.37
CA PHE A 87 -14.21 -17.88 39.91
C PHE A 87 -13.60 -16.58 39.37
N THR A 88 -14.03 -15.44 39.93
CA THR A 88 -13.46 -14.12 39.59
C THR A 88 -11.97 -14.04 39.95
N ALA A 89 -11.56 -14.59 41.10
CA ALA A 89 -10.15 -14.65 41.50
C ALA A 89 -9.31 -15.44 40.49
N ARG A 90 -9.76 -16.63 40.08
CA ARG A 90 -9.08 -17.43 39.04
C ARG A 90 -8.94 -16.70 37.72
N LEU A 91 -9.96 -15.93 37.32
CA LEU A 91 -9.90 -15.11 36.12
C LEU A 91 -8.82 -14.02 36.24
N VAL A 92 -8.75 -13.35 37.38
CA VAL A 92 -7.72 -12.33 37.67
C VAL A 92 -6.33 -12.95 37.70
N ASP A 93 -6.15 -14.07 38.38
CA ASP A 93 -4.87 -14.79 38.46
C ASP A 93 -4.40 -15.21 37.06
N ARG A 94 -5.32 -15.70 36.22
CA ARG A 94 -5.00 -16.05 34.83
C ARG A 94 -4.53 -14.85 34.02
N TRP A 95 -5.15 -13.68 34.18
CA TRP A 95 -4.69 -12.46 33.52
C TRP A 95 -3.30 -12.05 34.00
N ARG A 96 -3.03 -12.13 35.31
CA ARG A 96 -1.69 -11.86 35.86
C ARG A 96 -0.63 -12.79 35.28
N GLU A 97 -0.91 -14.10 35.18
CA GLU A 97 0.01 -15.06 34.55
C GLU A 97 0.33 -14.67 33.09
N LEU A 98 -0.67 -14.25 32.32
CA LEU A 98 -0.48 -13.83 30.93
C LEU A 98 0.32 -12.54 30.84
N GLU A 99 0.02 -11.57 31.71
CA GLU A 99 0.78 -10.32 31.79
C GLU A 99 2.24 -10.58 32.18
N GLU A 100 2.51 -11.47 33.14
CA GLU A 100 3.88 -11.86 33.49
C GLU A 100 4.62 -12.53 32.35
N GLN A 101 3.94 -13.34 31.53
CA GLN A 101 4.54 -13.95 30.34
C GLN A 101 4.93 -12.90 29.29
N VAL A 102 4.07 -11.90 29.06
CA VAL A 102 4.35 -10.79 28.12
C VAL A 102 5.40 -9.84 28.69
N ARG A 103 5.42 -9.64 30.00
CA ARG A 103 6.33 -8.72 30.69
C ARG A 103 7.73 -9.30 30.88
N LYS A 104 7.97 -10.56 30.54
CA LYS A 104 9.33 -11.10 30.47
C LYS A 104 10.12 -10.24 29.47
N PRO A 105 11.17 -9.52 29.92
CA PRO A 105 12.01 -8.78 28.99
C PRO A 105 12.58 -9.78 27.99
N MET A 106 12.54 -9.37 26.71
CA MET A 106 13.13 -10.10 25.60
C MET A 106 14.53 -10.57 25.99
N SER A 107 14.82 -11.85 25.83
CA SER A 107 16.13 -12.40 26.17
C SER A 107 17.21 -11.67 25.34
N GLU A 108 18.44 -11.56 25.86
CA GLU A 108 19.56 -10.97 25.11
C GLU A 108 19.69 -11.59 23.72
N ILE A 109 19.47 -12.91 23.61
CA ILE A 109 19.48 -13.65 22.33
C ILE A 109 18.38 -13.17 21.38
N GLU A 110 17.17 -12.95 21.89
CA GLU A 110 16.03 -12.50 21.10
C GLU A 110 16.26 -11.06 20.62
N MET A 111 16.79 -10.19 21.49
CA MET A 111 17.14 -8.81 21.15
C MET A 111 18.21 -8.75 20.06
N VAL A 112 19.28 -9.54 20.18
CA VAL A 112 20.33 -9.64 19.16
C VAL A 112 19.76 -10.16 17.83
N ALA A 113 18.87 -11.16 17.87
CA ALA A 113 18.23 -11.68 16.66
C ALA A 113 17.36 -10.62 15.96
N ALA A 114 16.58 -9.83 16.72
CA ALA A 114 15.78 -8.73 16.18
C ALA A 114 16.65 -7.63 15.56
N MET A 115 17.72 -7.22 16.26
CA MET A 115 18.68 -6.24 15.75
C MET A 115 19.37 -6.72 14.47
N ALA A 116 19.80 -7.98 14.41
CA ALA A 116 20.43 -8.55 13.22
C ALA A 116 19.48 -8.56 12.02
N LEU A 117 18.21 -8.92 12.25
CA LEU A 117 17.20 -8.94 11.20
C LEU A 117 16.90 -7.52 10.67
N GLU A 118 16.89 -6.52 11.56
CA GLU A 118 16.73 -5.13 11.17
C GLU A 118 17.94 -4.57 10.41
N ALA A 119 19.16 -4.91 10.84
CA ALA A 119 20.39 -4.55 10.14
C ALA A 119 20.39 -5.10 8.69
N VAL A 120 19.97 -6.35 8.48
CA VAL A 120 19.86 -6.94 7.13
C VAL A 120 18.85 -6.18 6.26
N ARG A 121 17.72 -5.74 6.83
CA ARG A 121 16.74 -4.92 6.09
C ARG A 121 17.32 -3.56 5.70
N GLN A 122 18.07 -2.93 6.60
CA GLN A 122 18.73 -1.66 6.33
C GLN A 122 19.79 -1.82 5.24
N GLN A 123 20.61 -2.88 5.29
CA GLN A 123 21.60 -3.20 4.27
C GLN A 123 20.97 -3.27 2.88
N LYS A 124 19.90 -4.07 2.71
CA LYS A 124 19.19 -4.20 1.43
C LYS A 124 18.61 -2.88 0.92
N ARG A 125 18.21 -1.99 1.83
CA ARG A 125 17.70 -0.66 1.47
C ARG A 125 18.83 0.24 0.97
N LEU A 126 20.00 0.17 1.59
CA LEU A 126 21.19 0.89 1.16
C LEU A 126 21.68 0.40 -0.19
N ASP A 127 21.78 -0.91 -0.42
CA ASP A 127 22.21 -1.48 -1.72
C ASP A 127 21.31 -1.00 -2.86
N LYS A 128 19.99 -0.99 -2.65
CA LYS A 128 19.02 -0.48 -3.63
C LYS A 128 19.15 1.02 -3.87
N MET A 129 19.54 1.79 -2.85
CA MET A 129 19.81 3.22 -3.02
C MET A 129 21.10 3.45 -3.79
N GLU A 130 22.14 2.68 -3.52
CA GLU A 130 23.43 2.74 -4.21
C GLU A 130 23.28 2.43 -5.71
N GLU A 131 22.51 1.40 -6.07
CA GLU A 131 22.19 1.08 -7.48
C GLU A 131 21.46 2.23 -8.20
N LYS A 132 20.54 2.91 -7.52
CA LYS A 132 19.87 4.09 -8.09
C LYS A 132 20.84 5.25 -8.28
N VAL A 133 21.73 5.47 -7.31
CA VAL A 133 22.72 6.54 -7.37
C VAL A 133 23.72 6.28 -8.49
N SER A 134 24.16 5.04 -8.71
CA SER A 134 25.07 4.69 -9.81
C SER A 134 24.41 4.92 -11.18
N HIS A 135 23.16 4.50 -11.37
CA HIS A 135 22.41 4.78 -12.59
C HIS A 135 22.24 6.29 -12.84
N VAL A 136 21.88 7.05 -11.80
CA VAL A 136 21.77 8.51 -11.92
C VAL A 136 23.12 9.13 -12.26
N ALA A 137 24.22 8.70 -11.63
CA ALA A 137 25.56 9.19 -11.93
C ALA A 137 25.95 8.93 -13.39
N GLU A 138 25.65 7.74 -13.93
CA GLU A 138 25.89 7.41 -15.33
C GLU A 138 25.08 8.31 -16.28
N THR A 139 23.78 8.51 -16.02
CA THR A 139 22.96 9.42 -16.84
C THR A 139 23.49 10.85 -16.80
N VAL A 140 23.92 11.33 -15.64
CA VAL A 140 24.53 12.67 -15.49
C VAL A 140 25.84 12.75 -16.28
N GLU A 141 26.68 11.70 -16.26
CA GLU A 141 27.89 11.65 -17.08
C GLU A 141 27.59 11.67 -18.58
N GLN A 142 26.60 10.92 -19.05
CA GLN A 142 26.19 10.92 -20.45
C GLN A 142 25.70 12.30 -20.90
N ILE A 143 24.91 12.99 -20.07
CA ILE A 143 24.45 14.37 -20.34
C ILE A 143 25.63 15.35 -20.31
N LYS A 144 26.59 15.19 -19.38
CA LYS A 144 27.82 16.01 -19.33
C LYS A 144 28.70 15.82 -20.56
N ARG A 145 28.83 14.60 -21.08
CA ARG A 145 29.62 14.29 -22.28
C ARG A 145 28.91 14.74 -23.58
N GLY A 146 27.60 15.03 -23.52
CA GLY A 146 26.83 15.52 -24.67
C GLY A 146 26.72 14.50 -25.80
N THR A 147 26.74 13.21 -25.47
CA THR A 147 26.68 12.10 -26.43
C THR A 147 25.32 12.10 -27.12
N ILE A 148 25.30 12.52 -28.39
CA ILE A 148 24.07 12.48 -29.21
C ILE A 148 23.73 11.00 -29.45
N ARG A 149 22.43 10.66 -29.43
CA ARG A 149 21.93 9.32 -29.78
C ARG A 149 22.53 8.85 -31.11
N ASP A 150 22.93 7.59 -31.16
CA ASP A 150 23.45 6.97 -32.39
C ASP A 150 22.50 7.17 -33.58
N GLY A 151 23.08 7.53 -34.73
CA GLY A 151 22.34 7.83 -35.96
C GLY A 151 21.83 9.27 -36.07
N TYR A 152 21.99 10.11 -35.05
CA TYR A 152 21.62 11.52 -35.08
C TYR A 152 22.83 12.45 -35.01
N ALA A 153 22.71 13.64 -35.63
CA ALA A 153 23.75 14.67 -35.60
C ALA A 153 23.14 16.06 -35.38
N GLY A 154 23.90 16.94 -34.73
CA GLY A 154 23.56 18.37 -34.65
C GLY A 154 23.90 19.10 -35.95
N TYR A 155 23.24 20.23 -36.20
CA TYR A 155 23.42 20.99 -37.44
C TYR A 155 24.88 21.39 -37.74
N ARG A 156 25.69 21.71 -36.72
CA ARG A 156 27.14 21.98 -36.92
C ARG A 156 27.89 20.81 -37.56
N GLN A 157 27.56 19.57 -37.18
CA GLN A 157 28.17 18.37 -37.76
C GLN A 157 27.68 18.13 -39.20
N LEU A 158 26.41 18.41 -39.49
CA LEU A 158 25.84 18.29 -40.84
C LEU A 158 26.45 19.31 -41.80
N VAL A 159 26.65 20.54 -41.34
CA VAL A 159 27.39 21.59 -42.07
C VAL A 159 28.80 21.10 -42.42
N ALA A 160 29.52 20.53 -41.46
CA ALA A 160 30.86 19.99 -41.73
C ALA A 160 30.84 18.81 -42.72
N LYS A 161 29.82 17.95 -42.68
CA LYS A 161 29.68 16.78 -43.57
C LYS A 161 29.29 17.14 -45.00
N THR A 162 28.49 18.18 -45.19
CA THR A 162 27.93 18.55 -46.51
C THR A 162 28.57 19.78 -47.13
N GLY A 163 29.30 20.57 -46.35
CA GLY A 163 29.86 21.84 -46.79
C GLY A 163 28.82 22.92 -47.10
N MET A 164 27.54 22.70 -46.75
CA MET A 164 26.47 23.68 -46.89
C MET A 164 26.39 24.60 -45.67
N SER A 165 25.79 25.79 -45.82
CA SER A 165 25.50 26.63 -44.67
C SER A 165 24.43 26.03 -43.77
N ASP A 166 24.48 26.38 -42.48
CA ASP A 166 23.55 25.92 -41.45
C ASP A 166 22.07 26.18 -41.81
N ALA A 167 21.78 27.35 -42.39
CA ALA A 167 20.45 27.69 -42.91
C ALA A 167 20.01 26.76 -44.05
N LYS A 168 20.93 26.35 -44.94
CA LYS A 168 20.63 25.41 -46.03
C LYS A 168 20.42 23.99 -45.51
N CYS A 169 21.17 23.56 -44.51
CA CYS A 169 20.89 22.30 -43.82
C CYS A 169 19.48 22.28 -43.22
N ARG A 170 19.03 23.37 -42.56
CA ARG A 170 17.65 23.50 -42.06
C ARG A 170 16.60 23.49 -43.18
N ASN A 171 16.88 24.18 -44.28
CA ASN A 171 15.98 24.18 -45.43
C ASN A 171 15.83 22.79 -46.04
N LEU A 172 16.92 22.01 -46.13
CA LEU A 172 16.88 20.63 -46.62
C LEU A 172 16.00 19.75 -45.70
N VAL A 173 16.21 19.86 -44.38
CA VAL A 173 15.39 19.15 -43.37
C VAL A 173 13.91 19.43 -43.57
N ASN A 174 13.54 20.71 -43.73
CA ASN A 174 12.15 21.11 -43.93
C ASN A 174 11.59 20.67 -45.30
N ALA A 175 12.36 20.85 -46.38
CA ALA A 175 11.91 20.56 -47.74
C ALA A 175 11.73 19.06 -48.03
N TYR A 176 12.45 18.20 -47.31
CA TYR A 176 12.40 16.74 -47.45
C TYR A 176 11.79 16.04 -46.23
N GLN A 177 11.26 16.80 -45.26
CA GLN A 177 10.61 16.29 -44.04
C GLN A 177 11.49 15.26 -43.29
N ILE A 178 12.77 15.59 -43.13
CA ILE A 178 13.73 14.69 -42.47
C ILE A 178 13.42 14.62 -40.97
N PRO A 179 13.42 13.43 -40.36
CA PRO A 179 13.18 13.28 -38.92
C PRO A 179 14.15 14.09 -38.05
N THR A 180 13.58 14.87 -37.13
CA THR A 180 14.31 15.66 -36.14
C THR A 180 13.90 15.29 -34.73
N ASP A 181 14.82 15.44 -33.78
CA ASP A 181 14.60 15.22 -32.35
C ASP A 181 15.30 16.32 -31.54
N THR A 182 15.05 16.36 -30.22
CA THR A 182 15.67 17.31 -29.30
C THR A 182 16.66 16.60 -28.39
N HIS A 183 17.89 17.10 -28.33
CA HIS A 183 18.93 16.57 -27.46
C HIS A 183 19.21 17.52 -26.29
N GLU A 184 19.18 16.97 -25.08
CA GLU A 184 19.50 17.66 -23.83
C GLU A 184 20.97 17.45 -23.47
N PHE A 185 21.65 18.52 -23.07
CA PHE A 185 23.06 18.47 -22.65
C PHE A 185 23.35 19.54 -21.60
N MET A 186 24.41 19.34 -20.80
CA MET A 186 24.88 20.35 -19.85
C MET A 186 25.85 21.30 -20.54
N THR A 187 25.63 22.60 -20.38
CA THR A 187 26.61 23.64 -20.76
C THR A 187 27.78 23.68 -19.78
N PRO A 188 28.95 24.25 -20.16
CA PRO A 188 30.11 24.39 -19.26
C PRO A 188 29.79 25.10 -17.94
N ASP A 189 28.83 26.03 -17.94
CA ASP A 189 28.37 26.78 -16.76
C ASP A 189 27.37 25.99 -15.89
N GLY A 190 27.09 24.73 -16.24
CA GLY A 190 26.21 23.85 -15.47
C GLY A 190 24.72 24.02 -15.74
N LEU A 191 24.31 24.74 -16.79
CA LEU A 191 22.91 24.89 -17.17
C LEU A 191 22.48 23.78 -18.15
N LEU A 192 21.31 23.18 -17.91
CA LEU A 192 20.67 22.26 -18.84
C LEU A 192 20.21 23.02 -20.08
N SER A 193 20.67 22.59 -21.26
CA SER A 193 20.34 23.21 -22.54
C SER A 193 19.84 22.18 -23.54
N ARG A 194 19.13 22.66 -24.56
CA ARG A 194 18.48 21.86 -25.60
C ARG A 194 18.96 22.27 -26.98
N ARG A 195 19.24 21.30 -27.85
CA ARG A 195 19.52 21.54 -29.28
C ARG A 195 18.76 20.58 -30.17
N ALA A 196 18.37 21.04 -31.35
CA ALA A 196 17.80 20.18 -32.37
C ALA A 196 18.87 19.27 -33.01
N ILE A 197 18.54 17.99 -33.15
CA ILE A 197 19.33 16.97 -33.82
C ILE A 197 18.52 16.36 -34.97
N VAL A 198 19.21 15.83 -35.96
CA VAL A 198 18.61 15.34 -37.21
C VAL A 198 19.11 13.93 -37.50
N ALA A 199 18.23 13.05 -37.97
CA ALA A 199 18.60 11.71 -38.41
C ALA A 199 19.59 11.80 -39.60
N VAL A 200 20.79 11.24 -39.44
CA VAL A 200 21.91 11.43 -40.38
C VAL A 200 21.66 10.73 -41.71
N GLU A 201 21.20 9.48 -41.67
CA GLU A 201 21.02 8.68 -42.88
C GLU A 201 19.95 9.27 -43.83
N PRO A 202 18.71 9.60 -43.37
CA PRO A 202 17.75 10.28 -44.23
C PRO A 202 18.22 11.66 -44.71
N PHE A 203 18.95 12.39 -43.86
CA PHE A 203 19.53 13.68 -44.23
C PHE A 203 20.54 13.55 -45.37
N MET A 204 21.49 12.61 -45.26
CA MET A 204 22.49 12.37 -46.29
C MET A 204 21.85 11.84 -47.57
N PHE A 205 20.86 10.97 -47.48
CA PHE A 205 20.12 10.50 -48.66
C PHE A 205 19.45 11.66 -49.41
N ALA A 206 18.74 12.53 -48.69
CA ALA A 206 18.11 13.71 -49.27
C ALA A 206 19.14 14.68 -49.86
N PHE A 207 20.30 14.85 -49.20
CA PHE A 207 21.39 15.68 -49.68
C PHE A 207 21.96 15.17 -51.01
N HIS A 208 22.32 13.88 -51.10
CA HIS A 208 22.85 13.31 -52.35
C HIS A 208 21.83 13.39 -53.48
N ARG A 209 20.55 13.10 -53.19
CA ARG A 209 19.46 13.24 -54.15
C ARG A 209 19.34 14.68 -54.66
N MET A 210 19.25 15.64 -53.74
CA MET A 210 19.19 17.07 -54.08
C MET A 210 20.39 17.50 -54.92
N MET A 211 21.61 17.05 -54.58
CA MET A 211 22.81 17.39 -55.35
C MET A 211 22.81 16.77 -56.74
N SER A 212 22.28 15.55 -56.92
CA SER A 212 22.15 14.92 -58.25
C SER A 212 21.16 15.64 -59.18
N GLU A 213 20.16 16.31 -58.59
CA GLU A 213 19.14 17.11 -59.30
C GLU A 213 19.57 18.59 -59.46
N ALA A 214 20.70 19.00 -58.89
CA ALA A 214 21.13 20.39 -58.85
C ALA A 214 21.97 20.78 -60.09
N GLU A 215 21.70 21.98 -60.62
CA GLU A 215 22.44 22.54 -61.74
C GLU A 215 23.67 23.33 -61.25
N PRO A 216 24.88 23.08 -61.78
CA PRO A 216 26.06 23.86 -61.43
C PRO A 216 25.97 25.28 -62.01
N ARG A 217 26.28 26.28 -61.18
CA ARG A 217 26.33 27.71 -61.54
C ARG A 217 27.59 28.35 -60.97
N GLY A 218 28.73 28.08 -61.60
CA GLY A 218 30.04 28.56 -61.15
C GLY A 218 30.44 27.91 -59.82
N THR A 219 30.68 28.73 -58.79
CA THR A 219 31.01 28.26 -57.42
C THR A 219 29.78 27.86 -56.60
N ARG A 220 28.58 27.94 -57.18
CA ARG A 220 27.30 27.70 -56.52
C ARG A 220 26.46 26.71 -57.32
N TRP A 221 25.42 26.20 -56.67
CA TRP A 221 24.47 25.23 -57.20
C TRP A 221 23.07 25.81 -57.15
N TYR A 222 22.23 25.46 -58.12
CA TYR A 222 20.82 25.82 -58.15
C TYR A 222 19.95 24.56 -58.10
N HIS A 223 18.95 24.55 -57.23
CA HIS A 223 17.95 23.50 -57.18
C HIS A 223 16.56 24.09 -56.87
N PRO A 224 15.46 23.65 -57.52
CA PRO A 224 14.14 24.28 -57.37
C PRO A 224 13.64 24.39 -55.93
N LYS A 225 13.90 23.39 -55.08
CA LYS A 225 13.50 23.42 -53.65
C LYS A 225 14.47 24.17 -52.73
N MET A 226 15.67 24.51 -53.21
CA MET A 226 16.77 24.99 -52.38
C MET A 226 17.34 26.34 -52.84
N GLY A 227 16.89 26.85 -53.98
CA GLY A 227 17.39 28.06 -54.61
C GLY A 227 18.87 27.95 -54.93
N LEU A 228 19.57 29.08 -54.89
CA LEU A 228 21.02 29.13 -55.03
C LEU A 228 21.69 28.76 -53.68
N PHE A 229 22.67 27.87 -53.69
CA PHE A 229 23.42 27.45 -52.50
C PHE A 229 24.85 27.04 -52.84
N GLN A 230 25.67 26.78 -51.82
CA GLN A 230 27.03 26.29 -51.97
C GLN A 230 27.16 25.02 -51.13
N ALA A 231 27.86 24.02 -51.67
CA ALA A 231 28.20 22.77 -50.99
C ALA A 231 29.71 22.54 -51.22
N LEU A 232 30.52 22.87 -50.22
CA LEU A 232 31.97 22.73 -50.29
C LEU A 232 32.38 21.26 -50.24
N GLY A 233 33.29 20.83 -51.12
CA GLY A 233 33.80 19.46 -51.14
C GLY A 233 32.94 18.45 -51.90
N TRP A 234 31.83 18.88 -52.50
CA TRP A 234 31.08 18.04 -53.44
C TRP A 234 31.80 17.98 -54.80
N GLN A 235 32.22 16.78 -55.19
CA GLN A 235 32.78 16.51 -56.52
C GLN A 235 31.73 15.77 -57.35
N VAL A 236 31.61 16.15 -58.63
CA VAL A 236 30.72 15.52 -59.62
C VAL A 236 31.30 14.18 -60.05
#